data_AF-A0A9J5XNU5-F1
#
_entry.id   AF-A0A9J5XNU5-F1
#
_cell.length_a   1.000
_cell.length_b   1.000
_cell.length_c   1.000
_cell.angle_alpha   90.00
_cell.angle_beta   90.00
_cell.angle_gamma   90.00
#
_symmetry.space_group_name_H-M   'P 1'
#
loop_
_entity.id
_entity.type
_entity.pdbx_description
1 polymer ?
#
loop_
_entity_poly.entity_id
_entity_poly.type
_entity_poly.pdbx_seq_one_letter_code
_entity_poly.pdbx_strand_id
1 'polypeptide(L)'
;MHIPVEDGTCCLCDGQQIETTMHLFAECDWFKQLLPGEFKQVLESIKAKHWKPFKKEIVAAIWGAVIYHTWRARNWKKFKHTIVQAGIVIVQIKKEIVVRLDLLKLSRKAHRCRGYIQKLICN
;
A
#
# COMPACT_ATOMS: atom_id res chain seq x y z
N MET A 1 6.99 12.19 14.15
CA MET A 1 7.89 12.16 12.98
C MET A 1 7.41 13.24 12.03
N HIS A 2 8.00 14.44 12.10
CA HIS A 2 7.67 15.54 11.19
C HIS A 2 8.59 15.38 9.98
N ILE A 3 8.10 14.76 8.91
CA ILE A 3 8.84 14.67 7.65
C ILE A 3 8.66 16.04 6.99
N PRO A 4 9.73 16.81 6.70
CA PRO A 4 9.60 18.07 6.01
C PRO A 4 9.13 17.77 4.59
N VAL A 5 7.84 17.97 4.37
CA VAL A 5 7.29 18.25 3.05
C VAL A 5 7.55 19.74 2.87
N GLU A 6 8.78 20.10 2.51
CA GLU A 6 9.02 21.43 1.98
C GLU A 6 8.03 21.63 0.83
N ASP A 7 7.42 22.82 0.74
CA ASP A 7 6.44 23.26 -0.26
C ASP A 7 7.04 23.32 -1.70
N GLY A 8 7.79 22.29 -2.07
CA GLY A 8 8.38 22.08 -3.38
C GLY A 8 7.39 21.41 -4.32
N THR A 9 7.65 21.58 -5.60
CA THR A 9 6.89 20.91 -6.65
C THR A 9 7.04 19.38 -6.53
N CYS A 10 5.96 18.66 -6.82
CA CYS A 10 5.92 17.21 -6.83
C CYS A 10 6.99 16.68 -7.74
N CYS A 11 7.92 15.90 -7.18
CA CYS A 11 9.01 15.37 -7.96
C CYS A 11 8.57 14.17 -8.82
N LEU A 12 7.42 13.54 -8.57
CA LEU A 12 7.02 12.31 -9.25
C LEU A 12 6.25 12.54 -10.55
N CYS A 13 5.61 13.69 -10.73
CA CYS A 13 4.88 14.04 -11.96
C CYS A 13 5.46 15.31 -12.59
N ASP A 14 5.13 15.53 -13.87
CA ASP A 14 5.60 16.70 -14.62
C ASP A 14 4.65 17.91 -14.46
N GLY A 15 3.57 17.77 -13.68
CA GLY A 15 2.51 18.77 -13.54
C GLY A 15 2.85 19.99 -12.68
N GLN A 16 4.08 20.10 -12.18
CA GLN A 16 4.59 21.20 -11.34
C GLN A 16 3.68 21.56 -10.14
N GLN A 17 2.85 20.62 -9.68
CA GLN A 17 1.93 20.81 -8.56
C GLN A 17 2.69 20.83 -7.24
N ILE A 18 2.21 21.56 -6.24
CA ILE A 18 2.79 21.53 -4.89
C ILE A 18 2.68 20.10 -4.35
N GLU A 19 3.78 19.57 -3.84
CA GLU A 19 3.79 18.25 -3.23
C GLU A 19 3.05 18.28 -1.89
N THR A 20 1.80 17.85 -1.89
CA THR A 20 1.03 17.63 -0.66
C THR A 20 0.72 16.14 -0.51
N THR A 21 0.33 15.69 0.68
CA THR A 21 -0.17 14.31 0.88
C THR A 21 -1.38 14.03 -0.01
N MET A 22 -2.26 15.02 -0.19
CA MET A 22 -3.42 14.91 -1.08
C MET A 22 -2.95 14.73 -2.54
N HIS A 23 -2.02 15.56 -2.98
CA HIS A 23 -1.48 15.44 -4.33
C HIS A 23 -0.82 14.08 -4.54
N LEU A 24 0.11 13.69 -3.67
CA LEU A 24 0.92 12.48 -3.80
C LEU A 24 0.10 11.18 -3.83
N PHE A 25 -1.01 11.11 -3.09
CA PHE A 25 -1.79 9.87 -2.91
C PHE A 25 -3.22 9.92 -3.47
N ALA A 26 -3.66 11.02 -4.08
CA ALA A 26 -4.98 11.11 -4.71
C ALA A 26 -4.95 11.70 -6.12
N GLU A 27 -4.14 12.74 -6.35
CA GLU A 27 -4.23 13.54 -7.59
C GLU A 27 -3.07 13.28 -8.56
N CYS A 28 -1.90 12.85 -8.05
CA CYS A 28 -0.67 12.69 -8.82
C CYS A 28 -0.83 11.63 -9.92
N ASP A 29 -0.53 12.01 -11.17
CA ASP A 29 -0.66 11.12 -12.33
C ASP A 29 0.30 9.93 -12.27
N TRP A 30 1.49 10.10 -11.67
CA TRP A 30 2.40 8.98 -11.43
C TRP A 30 1.78 7.97 -10.46
N PHE A 31 1.10 8.45 -9.43
CA PHE A 31 0.43 7.59 -8.45
C PHE A 31 -0.78 6.86 -9.03
N LYS A 32 -1.59 7.55 -9.83
CA LYS A 32 -2.77 6.97 -10.52
C LYS A 32 -2.41 5.79 -11.43
N GLN A 33 -1.17 5.72 -11.91
CA GLN A 33 -0.69 4.57 -12.67
C GLN A 33 -0.52 3.31 -11.79
N LEU A 34 -0.30 3.47 -10.49
CA LEU A 34 -0.07 2.35 -9.57
C LEU A 34 -1.35 1.63 -9.16
N LEU A 35 -2.43 2.38 -8.96
CA LEU A 35 -3.74 1.86 -8.62
C LEU A 35 -4.83 2.61 -9.36
N PRO A 36 -5.67 1.93 -10.16
CA PRO A 36 -6.88 2.53 -10.69
C PRO A 36 -7.88 2.71 -9.53
N GLY A 37 -8.14 3.96 -9.14
CA GLY A 37 -9.14 4.33 -8.14
C GLY A 37 -8.62 5.34 -7.11
N GLU A 38 -9.54 6.15 -6.57
CA GLU A 38 -9.20 7.17 -5.57
C GLU A 38 -8.91 6.54 -4.20
N PHE A 39 -7.72 6.79 -3.64
CA PHE A 39 -7.31 6.30 -2.32
C PHE A 39 -8.34 6.58 -1.22
N LYS A 40 -8.91 7.78 -1.24
CA LYS A 40 -9.91 8.23 -0.27
C LYS A 40 -11.17 7.36 -0.34
N GLN A 41 -11.71 7.10 -1.53
CA GLN A 41 -12.90 6.25 -1.71
C GLN A 41 -12.67 4.81 -1.27
N VAL A 42 -11.47 4.26 -1.52
CA VAL A 42 -11.16 2.89 -1.09
C VAL A 42 -11.01 2.82 0.43
N LEU A 43 -10.35 3.79 1.07
CA LEU A 43 -10.27 3.87 2.53
C LEU A 43 -11.66 4.02 3.17
N GLU A 44 -12.51 4.88 2.61
CA GLU A 44 -13.89 5.05 3.06
C GLU A 44 -14.70 3.76 2.87
N SER A 45 -14.50 3.04 1.75
CA SER A 45 -15.14 1.74 1.50
C SER A 45 -14.69 0.67 2.50
N ILE A 46 -13.42 0.67 2.92
CA ILE A 46 -12.92 -0.25 3.96
C ILE A 46 -13.55 0.05 5.33
N LYS A 47 -13.71 1.33 5.66
CA LYS A 47 -14.28 1.79 6.93
C LYS A 47 -15.79 1.56 6.99
N ALA A 48 -16.51 1.91 5.92
CA ALA A 48 -17.96 1.86 5.87
C ALA A 48 -18.53 0.45 5.71
N LYS A 49 -17.81 -0.45 5.03
CA LYS A 49 -18.31 -1.81 4.79
C LYS A 49 -17.90 -2.77 5.90
N HIS A 50 -18.86 -3.55 6.39
CA HIS A 50 -18.63 -4.70 7.27
C HIS A 50 -17.98 -5.85 6.49
N TRP A 51 -16.72 -5.68 6.12
CA TRP A 51 -15.94 -6.72 5.46
C TRP A 51 -15.46 -7.77 6.44
N LYS A 52 -15.45 -9.03 5.97
CA LYS A 52 -14.77 -10.13 6.68
C LYS A 52 -13.32 -9.70 6.99
N PRO A 53 -12.77 -10.00 8.18
CA PRO A 53 -11.43 -9.55 8.59
C PRO A 53 -10.34 -9.77 7.53
N PHE A 54 -10.40 -10.92 6.85
CA PHE A 54 -9.50 -11.25 5.75
C PHE A 54 -9.49 -10.24 4.59
N LYS A 55 -10.66 -9.73 4.18
CA LYS A 55 -10.72 -8.71 3.13
C LYS A 55 -10.11 -7.39 3.61
N LYS A 56 -10.27 -7.05 4.89
CA LYS A 56 -9.63 -5.86 5.49
C LYS A 56 -8.11 -6.01 5.52
N GLU A 57 -7.60 -7.18 5.93
CA GLU A 57 -6.16 -7.50 5.93
C GLU A 57 -5.56 -7.41 4.53
N ILE A 58 -6.22 -7.97 3.51
CA ILE A 58 -5.77 -7.89 2.12
C ILE A 58 -5.68 -6.43 1.67
N VAL A 59 -6.75 -5.66 1.85
CA VAL A 59 -6.77 -4.29 1.33
C VAL A 59 -5.81 -3.39 2.10
N ALA A 60 -5.64 -3.59 3.41
CA ALA A 60 -4.59 -2.92 4.18
C ALA A 60 -3.18 -3.27 3.67
N ALA A 61 -2.94 -4.55 3.33
CA ALA A 61 -1.67 -5.00 2.78
C ALA A 61 -1.36 -4.36 1.41
N ILE A 62 -2.37 -4.24 0.54
CA ILE A 62 -2.25 -3.57 -0.76
C ILE A 62 -1.91 -2.09 -0.56
N TRP A 63 -2.65 -1.38 0.28
CA TRP A 63 -2.41 0.05 0.54
C TRP A 63 -1.05 0.30 1.17
N GLY A 64 -0.65 -0.51 2.13
CA GLY A 64 0.67 -0.40 2.75
C GLY A 64 1.80 -0.57 1.75
N ALA A 65 1.68 -1.50 0.79
CA ALA A 65 2.67 -1.68 -0.26
C ALA A 65 2.72 -0.46 -1.20
N VAL A 66 1.56 0.03 -1.64
CA VAL A 66 1.49 1.21 -2.53
C VAL A 66 2.10 2.44 -1.86
N ILE A 67 1.72 2.74 -0.62
CA ILE A 67 2.28 3.89 0.12
C ILE A 67 3.79 3.76 0.27
N TYR A 68 4.27 2.57 0.66
CA TYR A 68 5.70 2.31 0.81
C TYR A 68 6.48 2.56 -0.48
N HIS A 69 6.02 2.00 -1.61
CA HIS A 69 6.73 2.12 -2.87
C HIS A 69 6.63 3.53 -3.48
N THR A 70 5.51 4.23 -3.31
CA THR A 70 5.40 5.66 -3.68
C THR A 70 6.38 6.50 -2.89
N TRP A 71 6.45 6.30 -1.57
CA TRP A 71 7.37 7.04 -0.70
C TRP A 71 8.83 6.74 -1.04
N ARG A 72 9.15 5.47 -1.33
CA ARG A 72 10.48 5.05 -1.80
C ARG A 72 10.85 5.71 -3.13
N ALA A 73 9.95 5.71 -4.11
CA ALA A 73 10.17 6.32 -5.41
C ALA A 73 10.42 7.82 -5.28
N ARG A 74 9.59 8.52 -4.47
CA ARG A 74 9.78 9.94 -4.15
C ARG A 74 11.16 10.21 -3.59
N ASN A 75 11.57 9.47 -2.55
CA ASN A 75 12.86 9.69 -1.90
C ASN A 75 14.04 9.36 -2.82
N TRP A 76 13.92 8.34 -3.67
CA TRP A 76 14.95 8.04 -4.67
C TRP A 76 15.11 9.16 -5.69
N LYS A 77 14.00 9.75 -6.16
CA LYS A 77 14.07 10.87 -7.09
C LYS A 77 14.61 12.13 -6.40
N LYS A 78 14.15 12.46 -5.19
CA LYS A 78 14.55 13.66 -4.44
C LYS A 78 16.00 13.62 -3.94
N PHE A 79 16.46 12.49 -3.39
CA PHE A 79 17.76 12.40 -2.71
C PHE A 79 18.83 11.62 -3.46
N LYS A 80 18.45 10.77 -4.42
CA LYS A 80 19.39 9.96 -5.20
C LYS A 80 19.39 10.30 -6.69
N HIS A 81 18.59 11.28 -7.10
CA HIS A 81 18.39 11.68 -8.50
C HIS A 81 18.10 10.48 -9.43
N THR A 82 17.49 9.43 -8.89
CA THR A 82 17.18 8.21 -9.64
C THR A 82 15.77 8.31 -10.20
N ILE A 83 15.63 8.15 -11.52
CA ILE A 83 14.32 8.11 -12.16
C ILE A 83 13.70 6.73 -11.92
N VAL A 84 12.52 6.73 -11.29
CA VAL A 84 11.78 5.51 -10.98
C VAL A 84 10.57 5.43 -11.90
N GLN A 85 10.62 4.48 -12.84
CA GLN A 85 9.49 4.21 -13.72
C GLN A 85 8.35 3.55 -12.95
N ALA A 86 7.13 4.07 -13.09
CA ALA A 86 5.95 3.54 -12.40
C ALA A 86 5.73 2.05 -12.72
N GLY A 87 5.99 1.63 -13.97
CA GLY A 87 5.90 0.23 -14.38
C GLY A 87 6.75 -0.73 -13.54
N ILE A 88 7.98 -0.35 -13.20
CA ILE A 88 8.87 -1.15 -12.34
C ILE A 88 8.29 -1.25 -10.92
N VAL A 89 7.78 -0.15 -10.40
CA VAL A 89 7.14 -0.09 -9.08
C VAL A 89 5.89 -0.96 -9.02
N ILE A 90 5.05 -0.96 -10.06
CA ILE A 90 3.87 -1.83 -10.17
C ILE A 90 4.27 -3.31 -10.08
N VAL A 91 5.34 -3.71 -10.77
CA VAL A 91 5.83 -5.10 -10.70
C VAL A 91 6.28 -5.45 -9.28
N GLN A 92 6.95 -4.53 -8.57
CA GLN A 92 7.36 -4.74 -7.18
C GLN A 92 6.17 -4.83 -6.23
N ILE A 93 5.20 -3.93 -6.36
CA ILE A 93 3.94 -3.94 -5.59
C ILE A 93 3.21 -5.27 -5.79
N LYS A 94 3.07 -5.73 -7.04
CA LYS A 94 2.41 -7.01 -7.34
C LYS A 94 3.12 -8.18 -6.67
N LYS A 95 4.45 -8.28 -6.78
CA LYS A 95 5.24 -9.34 -6.12
C LYS A 95 5.03 -9.33 -4.60
N GLU A 96 5.07 -8.15 -4.00
CA GLU A 96 4.89 -8.01 -2.55
C GLU A 96 3.48 -8.39 -2.09
N ILE A 97 2.44 -8.01 -2.85
CA ILE A 97 1.06 -8.41 -2.56
C ILE A 97 0.91 -9.93 -2.60
N VAL A 98 1.48 -10.62 -3.59
CA VAL A 98 1.44 -12.09 -3.66
C VAL A 98 2.08 -12.71 -2.42
N VAL A 99 3.27 -12.26 -2.04
CA VAL A 99 3.96 -12.76 -0.84
C VAL A 99 3.13 -12.52 0.42
N ARG A 100 2.57 -11.31 0.60
CA ARG A 100 1.72 -10.99 1.75
C ARG A 100 0.45 -11.85 1.78
N LEU A 101 -0.17 -12.11 0.64
CA LEU A 101 -1.34 -12.98 0.54
C LEU A 101 -1.02 -14.41 0.97
N ASP A 102 0.13 -14.94 0.56
CA ASP A 102 0.52 -16.31 0.93
C ASP A 102 0.87 -16.42 2.42
N LEU A 103 1.54 -15.41 3.00
CA LEU A 103 1.76 -15.33 4.44
C LEU A 103 0.45 -15.28 5.23
N LEU A 104 -0.54 -14.50 4.77
CA LEU A 104 -1.87 -14.43 5.41
C LEU A 104 -2.59 -15.78 5.35
N LYS A 105 -2.52 -16.49 4.21
CA LYS A 105 -3.10 -17.85 4.08
C LYS A 105 -2.43 -18.82 5.05
N LEU A 106 -1.09 -18.80 5.13
CA LEU A 106 -0.31 -19.66 6.03
C LEU A 106 -0.63 -19.38 7.50
N SER A 107 -0.67 -18.11 7.90
CA SER A 107 -1.04 -17.69 9.26
C SER A 107 -2.42 -18.21 9.67
N ARG A 108 -3.42 -18.12 8.77
CA ARG A 108 -4.77 -18.64 9.05
C ARG A 108 -4.83 -20.16 9.11
N LYS A 109 -4.04 -20.87 8.30
CA LYS A 109 -3.90 -22.34 8.44
C LYS A 109 -3.33 -22.67 9.82
N ALA A 110 -2.25 -22.01 10.23
CA ALA A 110 -1.62 -22.22 11.53
C ALA A 110 -2.57 -21.90 12.70
N HIS A 111 -3.37 -20.83 12.59
CA HIS A 111 -4.36 -20.49 13.62
C HIS A 111 -5.48 -21.54 13.73
N ARG A 112 -5.97 -22.07 12.60
CA ARG A 112 -6.95 -23.17 12.60
C ARG A 112 -6.39 -24.45 13.20
N CYS A 113 -5.14 -24.81 12.87
CA CYS A 113 -4.47 -25.96 13.47
C CYS A 113 -4.31 -25.80 14.99
N ARG A 114 -3.91 -24.61 15.46
CA ARG A 114 -3.85 -24.31 16.91
C ARG A 114 -5.21 -24.44 17.60
N GLY A 115 -6.26 -23.90 17.00
CA GLY A 115 -7.62 -24.03 17.54
C GLY A 115 -8.13 -25.48 17.56
N TYR A 116 -7.73 -26.30 16.60
CA TYR A 116 -8.05 -27.74 16.59
C TYR A 116 -7.29 -28.51 17.67
N ILE A 117 -5.98 -28.28 17.81
CA ILE A 117 -5.15 -28.88 18.87
C ILE A 117 -5.67 -28.51 20.25
N GLN A 118 -6.03 -27.23 20.47
CA GLN A 118 -6.56 -26.77 21.75
C GLN A 118 -7.90 -27.47 22.10
N LYS A 119 -8.74 -27.76 21.11
CA LYS A 119 -9.97 -28.55 21.31
C LYS A 119 -9.72 -30.03 21.60
N LEU A 120 -8.61 -30.60 21.12
CA LEU A 120 -8.24 -32.00 21.39
C LEU A 120 -7.57 -32.18 22.75
N ILE A 121 -6.90 -31.14 23.26
CA ILE A 121 -6.17 -31.19 24.54
C ILE A 121 -7.08 -30.78 25.71
N CYS A 122 -8.08 -29.92 25.48
CA CYS A 122 -8.97 -29.40 26.52
C CYS A 122 -10.36 -30.07 26.57
N ASN A 123 -10.59 -31.13 25.79
CA ASN A 123 -11.69 -32.09 25.97
C ASN A 123 -11.09 -33.43 26.40
#